data_AF-A0A921NEA3-F1
#
_entry.id   AF-A0A921NEA3-F1
#
_cell.length_a   1.000
_cell.length_b   1.000
_cell.length_c   1.000
_cell.angle_alpha   90.00
_cell.angle_beta   90.00
_cell.angle_gamma   90.00
#
_symmetry.space_group_name_H-M   'P 1'
#
loop_
_entity.id
_entity.type
_entity.pdbx_description
1 polymer ?
#
loop_
_entity_poly.entity_id
_entity_poly.type
_entity_poly.pdbx_seq_one_letter_code
_entity_poly.pdbx_strand_id
1 'polypeptide(L)'
;MADEQVLKVCQGVPDAASESTETLELTSVQINGLGQLCTALPGRFSDQIFRVFQRLNLEGVPTVESIRYKDLLINFTSNFTYYGNNRTGESGHFGDAAFTLYRPRVTPALAEYSILGDVLEPNFTDIHGLKVVPIVADAQGSTGTALKPPTGFTWVWEIQRAELTLSIWRPQPPPGYVCMGLVCSNSLRAPDIGTVKCIRADLVTEARINQEVWNDRGTHAGTNFSAWSISPPSPMPAEVFFSTGTFIGHDHYQAPSPVTPTYALRTHLSIEPPTEPSHAPVLHNYAHPTALTSDTATYTTLLPWFVISDPDLTQDQQFLQSPQYKLETTETYKLVRHAYNNTGDIQRYSLMFQSSTSTSTTQTETDIKTAEALAEATFAGYFKTSVKVGSSISQSNAITQGWTTTKSSTVWCTLGAYKAVAVYLISYTYRLLRADKQEVGKSLTRQPNNSLYWTEYPPAPKSVTISTTAEPQDPAFLLHE
;
A
#
# COMPACT_ATOMS: atom_id res chain seq x y z
N MET A 1 -25.27 25.05 -33.71
CA MET A 1 -25.86 23.82 -34.29
C MET A 1 -25.42 22.53 -33.58
N ALA A 2 -24.29 22.49 -32.87
CA ALA A 2 -23.93 21.34 -32.00
C ALA A 2 -24.62 21.39 -30.61
N ASP A 3 -24.88 22.58 -30.07
CA ASP A 3 -25.53 22.74 -28.75
C ASP A 3 -27.03 22.35 -28.72
N GLU A 4 -27.70 22.36 -29.88
CA GLU A 4 -29.14 22.08 -29.95
C GLU A 4 -29.46 20.58 -30.09
N GLN A 5 -28.48 19.76 -30.49
CA GLN A 5 -28.64 18.30 -30.58
C GLN A 5 -28.38 17.60 -29.25
N VAL A 6 -27.52 18.13 -28.37
CA VAL A 6 -27.28 17.56 -27.03
C VAL A 6 -28.47 17.81 -26.10
N LEU A 7 -29.12 18.97 -26.21
CA LEU A 7 -30.30 19.29 -25.39
C LEU A 7 -31.52 18.42 -25.73
N LYS A 8 -31.69 18.01 -27.00
CA LYS A 8 -32.78 17.14 -27.44
C LYS A 8 -32.68 15.70 -26.93
N VAL A 9 -31.48 15.22 -26.59
CA VAL A 9 -31.30 13.88 -25.99
C VAL A 9 -31.64 13.89 -24.50
N CYS A 10 -31.44 15.00 -23.80
CA CYS A 10 -31.78 15.12 -22.37
C CYS A 10 -33.24 15.51 -22.09
N GLN A 11 -33.96 16.10 -23.06
CA GLN A 11 -35.38 16.51 -22.91
C GLN A 11 -36.41 15.42 -23.27
N GLY A 12 -35.96 14.20 -23.57
CA GLY A 12 -36.83 13.07 -23.90
C GLY A 12 -37.22 12.16 -22.72
N VAL A 13 -36.95 12.56 -21.47
CA VAL A 13 -37.35 11.81 -20.27
C VAL A 13 -38.71 12.35 -19.80
N PRO A 14 -39.82 11.59 -19.90
CA PRO A 14 -41.08 12.05 -19.34
C PRO A 14 -41.04 11.95 -17.81
N ASP A 15 -41.46 13.04 -17.16
CA ASP A 15 -41.88 13.04 -15.77
C ASP A 15 -43.17 12.22 -15.58
N ALA A 16 -43.22 11.53 -14.43
CA ALA A 16 -44.39 10.93 -13.78
C ALA A 16 -44.91 9.55 -14.23
N ALA A 17 -44.82 8.61 -13.28
CA ALA A 17 -45.84 7.63 -12.90
C ALA A 17 -46.62 6.92 -14.03
N SER A 18 -46.16 5.76 -14.45
CA SER A 18 -46.98 4.54 -14.66
C SER A 18 -46.11 3.37 -15.11
N GLU A 19 -46.56 2.16 -14.80
CA GLU A 19 -45.92 0.88 -15.12
C GLU A 19 -45.72 0.67 -16.63
N SER A 20 -44.48 0.54 -17.09
CA SER A 20 -44.09 -0.40 -18.16
C SER A 20 -42.56 -0.48 -18.30
N THR A 21 -42.05 -1.71 -18.33
CA THR A 21 -40.66 -2.06 -18.68
C THR A 21 -40.46 -1.99 -20.18
N GLU A 22 -39.68 -1.02 -20.67
CA GLU A 22 -39.00 -1.09 -21.97
C GLU A 22 -37.50 -0.87 -21.76
N THR A 23 -36.72 -1.93 -22.00
CA THR A 23 -35.26 -1.92 -22.10
C THR A 23 -34.84 -1.28 -23.42
N LEU A 24 -34.22 -0.10 -23.36
CA LEU A 24 -33.53 0.52 -24.50
C LEU A 24 -32.16 -0.15 -24.71
N GLU A 25 -32.03 -0.97 -25.75
CA GLU A 25 -30.74 -1.48 -26.23
C GLU A 25 -30.07 -0.45 -27.15
N LEU A 26 -28.88 0.03 -26.79
CA LEU A 26 -28.04 0.87 -27.64
C LEU A 26 -27.12 -0.02 -28.49
N THR A 27 -27.03 0.25 -29.80
CA THR A 27 -26.19 -0.53 -30.73
C THR A 27 -24.72 -0.10 -30.67
N SER A 28 -23.79 -1.02 -30.96
CA SER A 28 -22.32 -0.82 -30.86
C SER A 28 -21.78 0.37 -31.67
N VAL A 29 -22.49 0.80 -32.72
CA VAL A 29 -22.13 1.95 -33.55
C VAL A 29 -22.38 3.28 -32.82
N GLN A 30 -23.43 3.36 -32.00
CA GLN A 30 -23.72 4.56 -31.19
C GLN A 30 -22.69 4.75 -30.06
N ILE A 31 -22.16 3.66 -29.52
CA ILE A 31 -21.12 3.65 -28.48
C ILE A 31 -19.78 4.17 -29.05
N ASN A 32 -19.42 3.75 -30.26
CA ASN A 32 -18.18 4.19 -30.93
C ASN A 32 -18.21 5.68 -31.34
N GLY A 33 -19.38 6.20 -31.74
CA GLY A 33 -19.56 7.62 -32.07
C GLY A 33 -19.39 8.55 -30.86
N LEU A 34 -19.82 8.11 -29.67
CA LEU A 34 -19.65 8.85 -28.41
C LEU A 34 -18.19 8.82 -27.91
N GLY A 35 -17.44 7.74 -28.19
CA GLY A 35 -16.02 7.64 -27.86
C GLY A 35 -15.14 8.69 -28.58
N GLN A 36 -15.46 9.03 -29.84
CA GLN A 36 -14.73 10.06 -30.60
C GLN A 36 -15.02 11.49 -30.13
N LEU A 37 -16.20 11.74 -29.53
CA LEU A 37 -16.54 13.04 -28.92
C LEU A 37 -15.76 13.32 -27.63
N CYS A 38 -15.35 12.28 -26.89
CA CYS A 38 -14.63 12.40 -25.62
C CYS A 38 -13.19 12.92 -25.77
N THR A 39 -12.55 12.66 -26.91
CA THR A 39 -11.19 13.13 -27.20
C THR A 39 -11.11 14.62 -27.56
N ALA A 40 -12.25 15.31 -27.69
CA ALA A 40 -12.32 16.69 -28.15
C ALA A 40 -12.67 17.73 -27.06
N LEU A 41 -12.90 17.32 -25.80
CA LEU A 41 -13.32 18.23 -24.72
C LEU A 41 -12.26 18.32 -23.59
N PRO A 42 -11.72 19.51 -23.27
CA PRO A 42 -10.80 19.67 -22.14
C PRO A 42 -11.56 19.82 -20.80
N GLY A 43 -11.03 19.22 -19.72
CA GLY A 43 -11.45 19.46 -18.33
C GLY A 43 -12.42 18.42 -17.71
N ARG A 44 -13.01 18.77 -16.54
CA ARG A 44 -13.86 17.93 -15.65
C ARG A 44 -14.94 17.09 -16.33
N PHE A 45 -15.40 17.49 -17.52
CA PHE A 45 -16.39 16.74 -18.30
C PHE A 45 -15.83 15.43 -18.88
N SER A 46 -14.53 15.38 -19.21
CA SER A 46 -13.85 14.17 -19.68
C SER A 46 -13.86 13.07 -18.62
N ASP A 47 -13.56 13.41 -17.36
CA ASP A 47 -13.57 12.45 -16.24
C ASP A 47 -14.97 11.92 -15.93
N GLN A 48 -15.99 12.77 -15.93
CA GLN A 48 -17.37 12.31 -15.70
C GLN A 48 -17.86 11.40 -16.83
N ILE A 49 -17.54 11.71 -18.09
CA ILE A 49 -17.96 10.88 -19.23
C ILE A 49 -17.17 9.57 -19.28
N PHE A 50 -15.87 9.58 -18.97
CA PHE A 50 -15.07 8.36 -18.84
C PHE A 50 -15.64 7.42 -17.76
N ARG A 51 -16.06 7.99 -16.62
CA ARG A 51 -16.73 7.25 -15.54
C ARG A 51 -18.09 6.68 -15.96
N VAL A 52 -18.87 7.39 -16.79
CA VAL A 52 -20.13 6.90 -17.34
C VAL A 52 -19.89 5.79 -18.37
N PHE A 53 -18.86 5.91 -19.20
CA PHE A 53 -18.49 4.87 -20.17
C PHE A 53 -18.00 3.58 -19.50
N GLN A 54 -17.20 3.69 -18.42
CA GLN A 54 -16.85 2.52 -17.60
C GLN A 54 -18.08 1.90 -16.91
N ARG A 55 -19.08 2.70 -16.54
CA ARG A 55 -20.35 2.18 -15.97
C ARG A 55 -21.21 1.43 -16.98
N LEU A 56 -21.19 1.83 -18.25
CA LEU A 56 -21.98 1.19 -19.33
C LEU A 56 -21.29 -0.06 -19.89
N ASN A 57 -19.97 -0.18 -19.75
CA ASN A 57 -19.23 -1.36 -20.17
C ASN A 57 -19.22 -2.42 -19.05
N LEU A 58 -20.36 -3.07 -18.84
CA LEU A 58 -20.54 -4.18 -17.87
C LEU A 58 -19.84 -5.48 -18.29
N GLU A 59 -19.22 -5.53 -19.47
CA GLU A 59 -18.45 -6.68 -19.94
C GLU A 59 -17.00 -6.27 -20.23
N GLY A 60 -16.08 -6.65 -19.34
CA GLY A 60 -14.65 -6.54 -19.59
C GLY A 60 -13.86 -5.60 -18.66
N VAL A 61 -14.29 -5.38 -17.41
CA VAL A 61 -13.37 -4.82 -16.41
C VAL A 61 -12.19 -5.80 -16.27
N PRO A 62 -10.93 -5.37 -16.51
CA PRO A 62 -9.77 -6.24 -16.34
C PRO A 62 -9.79 -6.76 -14.90
N THR A 63 -9.89 -8.08 -14.75
CA THR A 63 -9.88 -8.72 -13.44
C THR A 63 -8.48 -8.62 -12.89
N VAL A 64 -8.28 -7.68 -11.96
CA VAL A 64 -7.02 -7.56 -11.22
C VAL A 64 -6.80 -8.88 -10.46
N GLU A 65 -5.61 -9.45 -10.63
CA GLU A 65 -5.23 -10.70 -9.97
C GLU A 65 -5.30 -10.54 -8.45
N SER A 66 -5.83 -11.55 -7.77
CA SER A 66 -6.06 -11.50 -6.33
C SER A 66 -4.77 -11.76 -5.58
N ILE A 67 -4.50 -10.94 -4.57
CA ILE A 67 -3.34 -11.11 -3.69
C ILE A 67 -3.63 -12.30 -2.77
N ARG A 68 -2.77 -13.31 -2.83
CA ARG A 68 -2.88 -14.46 -1.95
C ARG A 68 -2.01 -14.29 -0.71
N TYR A 69 -2.62 -14.50 0.45
CA TYR A 69 -1.92 -14.56 1.71
C TYR A 69 -2.37 -15.80 2.51
N LYS A 70 -1.50 -16.81 2.60
CA LYS A 70 -1.88 -18.18 3.05
C LYS A 70 -3.08 -18.70 2.23
N ASP A 71 -4.21 -18.95 2.87
CA ASP A 71 -5.49 -19.38 2.31
C ASP A 71 -6.52 -18.25 2.16
N LEU A 72 -6.12 -16.99 2.40
CA LEU A 72 -6.94 -15.80 2.11
C LEU A 72 -6.61 -15.25 0.72
N LEU A 73 -7.65 -15.02 -0.09
CA LEU A 73 -7.56 -14.24 -1.33
C LEU A 73 -8.08 -12.82 -1.06
N ILE A 74 -7.31 -11.82 -1.47
CA ILE A 74 -7.64 -10.41 -1.31
C ILE A 74 -7.77 -9.79 -2.71
N ASN A 75 -8.93 -9.24 -2.99
CA ASN A 75 -9.18 -8.39 -4.16
C ASN A 75 -9.75 -7.05 -3.66
N PHE A 76 -10.14 -6.17 -4.58
CA PHE A 76 -10.61 -4.83 -4.24
C PHE A 76 -11.83 -4.45 -5.06
N THR A 77 -12.61 -3.52 -4.52
CA THR A 77 -13.73 -2.90 -5.23
C THR A 77 -13.72 -1.39 -5.02
N SER A 78 -14.08 -0.67 -6.08
CA SER A 78 -14.36 0.77 -6.09
C SER A 78 -15.85 1.08 -6.27
N ASN A 79 -16.69 0.03 -6.23
CA ASN A 79 -18.13 0.11 -6.37
C ASN A 79 -18.81 0.02 -5.01
N PHE A 80 -19.82 0.85 -4.81
CA PHE A 80 -20.53 0.98 -3.54
C PHE A 80 -22.05 1.00 -3.75
N THR A 81 -22.80 0.65 -2.71
CA THR A 81 -24.23 0.88 -2.61
C THR A 81 -24.41 1.96 -1.56
N TYR A 82 -25.06 3.06 -1.93
CA TYR A 82 -25.45 4.09 -0.98
C TYR A 82 -26.44 3.53 0.04
N TYR A 83 -26.20 3.78 1.32
CA TYR A 83 -27.06 3.33 2.42
C TYR A 83 -27.81 4.47 3.10
N GLY A 84 -27.19 5.63 3.27
CA GLY A 84 -27.80 6.78 3.93
C GLY A 84 -26.82 7.89 4.26
N ASN A 85 -27.31 9.11 4.41
CA ASN A 85 -26.57 10.28 4.89
C ASN A 85 -27.49 11.20 5.70
N ASN A 86 -26.93 12.20 6.36
CA ASN A 86 -27.68 13.22 7.11
C ASN A 86 -27.97 14.51 6.33
N ARG A 87 -27.94 14.46 4.99
CA ARG A 87 -28.15 15.66 4.15
C ARG A 87 -29.59 16.17 4.26
N THR A 88 -29.76 17.49 4.42
CA THR A 88 -31.06 18.18 4.40
C THR A 88 -31.03 19.25 3.29
N GLY A 89 -31.67 19.00 2.16
CA GLY A 89 -31.64 19.90 1.00
C GLY A 89 -30.28 19.92 0.28
N GLU A 90 -29.96 21.03 -0.41
CA GLU A 90 -28.76 21.12 -1.26
C GLU A 90 -27.46 21.33 -0.48
N SER A 91 -27.50 22.07 0.64
CA SER A 91 -26.30 22.47 1.39
C SER A 91 -26.38 22.22 2.90
N GLY A 92 -27.51 21.72 3.41
CA GLY A 92 -27.71 21.48 4.84
C GLY A 92 -27.47 20.03 5.25
N HIS A 93 -27.32 19.84 6.56
CA HIS A 93 -27.40 18.55 7.22
C HIS A 93 -27.93 18.71 8.63
N PHE A 94 -28.51 17.66 9.20
CA PHE A 94 -28.77 17.62 10.64
C PHE A 94 -27.56 17.05 11.37
N GLY A 95 -27.33 17.44 12.63
CA GLY A 95 -26.09 17.10 13.34
C GLY A 95 -24.96 18.09 13.09
N ASP A 96 -23.94 18.00 13.94
CA ASP A 96 -22.81 18.93 13.94
C ASP A 96 -21.84 18.66 12.77
N ALA A 97 -21.87 17.47 12.18
CA ALA A 97 -21.01 17.07 11.06
C ALA A 97 -21.75 16.20 10.04
N ALA A 98 -21.39 16.34 8.76
CA ALA A 98 -21.91 15.51 7.68
C ALA A 98 -21.37 14.06 7.76
N PHE A 99 -22.18 13.09 7.35
CA PHE A 99 -21.74 11.72 7.08
C PHE A 99 -22.46 11.12 5.88
N THR A 100 -21.80 10.18 5.21
CA THR A 100 -22.46 9.25 4.27
C THR A 100 -21.97 7.83 4.52
N LEU A 101 -22.89 6.87 4.48
CA LEU A 101 -22.63 5.45 4.61
C LEU A 101 -22.79 4.73 3.29
N TYR A 102 -21.81 3.88 3.00
CA TYR A 102 -21.71 3.10 1.79
C TYR A 102 -21.41 1.64 2.12
N ARG A 103 -22.08 0.73 1.42
CA ARG A 103 -21.73 -0.69 1.42
C ARG A 103 -20.88 -1.04 0.20
N PRO A 104 -19.69 -1.64 0.33
CA PRO A 104 -18.94 -2.09 -0.83
C PRO A 104 -19.74 -3.10 -1.65
N ARG A 105 -19.66 -3.03 -2.98
CA ARG A 105 -20.33 -3.94 -3.90
C ARG A 105 -19.35 -4.95 -4.48
N VAL A 106 -19.76 -6.21 -4.41
CA VAL A 106 -19.11 -7.32 -5.09
C VAL A 106 -19.83 -7.53 -6.42
N THR A 107 -19.08 -7.49 -7.52
CA THR A 107 -19.63 -7.72 -8.87
C THR A 107 -19.85 -9.21 -9.11
N PRO A 108 -20.68 -9.62 -10.09
CA PRO A 108 -20.87 -11.04 -10.40
C PRO A 108 -19.56 -11.79 -10.72
N ALA A 109 -18.59 -11.11 -11.35
CA ALA A 109 -17.27 -11.67 -11.62
C ALA A 109 -16.46 -12.00 -10.35
N LEU A 110 -16.84 -11.44 -9.20
CA LEU A 110 -16.20 -11.63 -7.90
C LEU A 110 -17.19 -12.25 -6.90
N ALA A 111 -18.22 -12.98 -7.34
CA ALA A 111 -19.30 -13.47 -6.47
C ALA A 111 -18.84 -14.33 -5.26
N GLU A 112 -17.67 -14.97 -5.35
CA GLU A 112 -17.05 -15.73 -4.25
C GLU A 112 -16.44 -14.82 -3.14
N TYR A 113 -16.29 -13.53 -3.42
CA TYR A 113 -15.74 -12.55 -2.50
C TYR A 113 -16.81 -11.97 -1.57
N SER A 114 -16.38 -11.63 -0.37
CA SER A 114 -17.19 -11.05 0.69
C SER A 114 -16.59 -9.73 1.16
N ILE A 115 -17.46 -8.84 1.61
CA ILE A 115 -17.06 -7.56 2.21
C ILE A 115 -16.72 -7.75 3.70
N LEU A 116 -15.95 -6.80 4.23
CA LEU A 116 -15.41 -6.84 5.60
C LEU A 116 -16.08 -5.85 6.57
N GLY A 117 -16.98 -5.01 6.04
CA GLY A 117 -17.72 -3.99 6.76
C GLY A 117 -18.17 -2.90 5.79
N ASP A 118 -18.95 -1.95 6.31
CA ASP A 118 -19.37 -0.77 5.57
C ASP A 118 -18.37 0.38 5.73
N VAL A 119 -18.48 1.38 4.87
CA VAL A 119 -17.62 2.55 4.80
C VAL A 119 -18.40 3.78 5.24
N LEU A 120 -17.83 4.55 6.15
CA LEU A 120 -18.34 5.84 6.59
C LEU A 120 -17.42 6.95 6.08
N GLU A 121 -18.02 7.94 5.41
CA GLU A 121 -17.33 9.14 4.94
C GLU A 121 -17.85 10.38 5.67
N PRO A 122 -16.97 11.29 6.14
CA PRO A 122 -17.36 12.49 6.89
C PRO A 122 -17.84 13.64 5.99
N ASN A 123 -18.40 13.31 4.82
CA ASN A 123 -18.83 14.27 3.81
C ASN A 123 -19.84 13.61 2.86
N PHE A 124 -20.33 14.38 1.89
CA PHE A 124 -21.30 13.91 0.90
C PHE A 124 -20.69 13.67 -0.50
N THR A 125 -19.37 13.55 -0.58
CA THR A 125 -18.68 13.25 -1.84
C THR A 125 -19.01 11.82 -2.23
N ASP A 126 -19.43 11.62 -3.48
CA ASP A 126 -19.58 10.29 -4.02
C ASP A 126 -18.21 9.60 -4.13
N ILE A 127 -18.01 8.54 -3.36
CA ILE A 127 -16.75 7.78 -3.33
C ILE A 127 -16.57 6.78 -4.48
N HIS A 128 -17.58 6.61 -5.33
CA HIS A 128 -17.48 5.77 -6.52
C HIS A 128 -16.29 6.19 -7.40
N GLY A 129 -15.33 5.28 -7.59
CA GLY A 129 -14.11 5.58 -8.34
C GLY A 129 -13.23 6.66 -7.69
N LEU A 130 -13.32 6.85 -6.38
CA LEU A 130 -12.38 7.70 -5.62
C LEU A 130 -11.79 6.94 -4.43
N LYS A 131 -12.52 5.98 -3.89
CA LYS A 131 -12.09 5.08 -2.83
C LYS A 131 -12.10 3.64 -3.32
N VAL A 132 -11.12 2.88 -2.86
CA VAL A 132 -11.00 1.46 -3.14
C VAL A 132 -10.85 0.73 -1.81
N VAL A 133 -11.63 -0.33 -1.59
CA VAL A 133 -11.60 -1.11 -0.36
C VAL A 133 -11.40 -2.60 -0.65
N PRO A 134 -10.72 -3.35 0.25
CA PRO A 134 -10.50 -4.77 0.06
C PRO A 134 -11.80 -5.57 0.24
N ILE A 135 -11.90 -6.61 -0.57
CA ILE A 135 -12.86 -7.70 -0.45
C ILE A 135 -12.08 -9.01 -0.41
N VAL A 136 -12.63 -10.03 0.25
CA VAL A 136 -11.89 -11.26 0.51
C VAL A 136 -12.66 -12.51 0.13
N ALA A 137 -11.95 -13.52 -0.35
CA ALA A 137 -12.48 -14.85 -0.59
C ALA A 137 -11.56 -15.88 0.08
N ASP A 138 -12.09 -17.08 0.27
CA ASP A 138 -11.29 -18.21 0.69
C ASP A 138 -10.67 -18.89 -0.53
N ALA A 139 -9.36 -19.19 -0.48
CA ALA A 139 -8.66 -19.87 -1.57
C ALA A 139 -9.18 -21.30 -1.84
N GLN A 140 -9.94 -21.89 -0.91
CA GLN A 140 -10.60 -23.20 -1.05
C GLN A 140 -12.13 -23.07 -1.20
N GLY A 141 -12.63 -21.88 -1.51
CA GLY A 141 -14.05 -21.60 -1.71
C GLY A 141 -14.90 -22.02 -0.52
N SER A 142 -15.99 -22.72 -0.78
CA SER A 142 -16.96 -23.15 0.25
C SER A 142 -16.41 -24.14 1.29
N THR A 143 -15.31 -24.84 0.99
CA THR A 143 -14.67 -25.81 1.90
C THR A 143 -13.57 -25.20 2.76
N GLY A 144 -13.25 -23.94 2.52
CA GLY A 144 -12.18 -23.24 3.19
C GLY A 144 -12.49 -22.82 4.63
N THR A 145 -11.46 -22.35 5.32
CA THR A 145 -11.53 -21.99 6.74
C THR A 145 -10.98 -20.61 7.05
N ALA A 146 -10.49 -19.86 6.05
CA ALA A 146 -10.01 -18.49 6.20
C ALA A 146 -11.15 -17.53 6.59
N LEU A 147 -12.38 -17.81 6.13
CA LEU A 147 -13.55 -16.96 6.34
C LEU A 147 -14.71 -17.74 6.98
N LYS A 148 -15.43 -17.12 7.92
CA LYS A 148 -16.70 -17.62 8.45
C LYS A 148 -17.73 -16.49 8.56
N PRO A 149 -19.03 -16.78 8.42
CA PRO A 149 -20.05 -15.80 8.78
C PRO A 149 -19.93 -15.45 10.28
N PRO A 150 -20.32 -14.22 10.69
CA PRO A 150 -20.56 -13.92 12.09
C PRO A 150 -21.57 -14.90 12.71
N THR A 151 -21.61 -14.97 14.03
CA THR A 151 -22.60 -15.77 14.79
C THR A 151 -23.86 -14.98 15.14
N GLY A 152 -23.81 -13.67 14.96
CA GLY A 152 -24.88 -12.73 15.25
C GLY A 152 -24.39 -11.29 15.12
N PHE A 153 -25.25 -10.36 15.52
CA PHE A 153 -24.94 -8.94 15.53
C PHE A 153 -25.33 -8.32 16.87
N THR A 154 -24.48 -7.43 17.38
CA THR A 154 -24.81 -6.57 18.51
C THR A 154 -25.18 -5.20 17.99
N TRP A 155 -26.32 -4.66 18.44
CA TRP A 155 -26.74 -3.30 18.13
C TRP A 155 -25.71 -2.29 18.66
N VAL A 156 -25.42 -1.24 17.88
CA VAL A 156 -24.45 -0.19 18.26
C VAL A 156 -25.10 1.17 18.36
N TRP A 157 -25.85 1.56 17.33
CA TRP A 157 -26.47 2.88 17.23
C TRP A 157 -27.61 2.86 16.22
N GLU A 158 -28.56 3.76 16.37
CA GLU A 158 -29.61 3.99 15.39
C GLU A 158 -30.07 5.44 15.37
N ILE A 159 -30.66 5.82 14.24
CA ILE A 159 -31.35 7.08 14.08
C ILE A 159 -32.65 6.84 13.32
N GLN A 160 -33.72 7.40 13.86
CA GLN A 160 -35.04 7.36 13.24
C GLN A 160 -35.59 8.79 13.15
N ARG A 161 -35.63 9.30 11.92
CA ARG A 161 -36.18 10.59 11.53
C ARG A 161 -37.07 10.41 10.31
N ALA A 162 -37.84 11.44 9.96
CA ALA A 162 -38.70 11.40 8.78
C ALA A 162 -37.89 11.17 7.49
N GLU A 163 -36.67 11.71 7.44
CA GLU A 163 -35.79 11.68 6.26
C GLU A 163 -34.80 10.50 6.28
N LEU A 164 -34.55 9.89 7.45
CA LEU A 164 -33.55 8.84 7.60
C LEU A 164 -33.96 7.83 8.68
N THR A 165 -34.04 6.56 8.31
CA THR A 165 -34.06 5.43 9.25
C THR A 165 -32.82 4.57 8.99
N LEU A 166 -31.96 4.44 9.97
CA LEU A 166 -30.67 3.78 9.84
C LEU A 166 -30.25 3.18 11.18
N SER A 167 -29.67 1.99 11.17
CA SER A 167 -29.02 1.39 12.33
C SER A 167 -27.63 0.83 11.97
N ILE A 168 -26.75 0.77 12.97
CA ILE A 168 -25.38 0.27 12.87
C ILE A 168 -25.21 -0.90 13.84
N TRP A 169 -24.57 -1.95 13.36
CA TRP A 169 -24.43 -3.23 14.03
C TRP A 169 -22.98 -3.70 14.02
N ARG A 170 -22.57 -4.34 15.12
CA ARG A 170 -21.27 -4.99 15.28
C ARG A 170 -21.41 -6.49 15.03
N PRO A 171 -20.76 -7.04 14.01
CA PRO A 171 -20.75 -8.49 13.79
C PRO A 171 -20.04 -9.20 14.96
N GLN A 172 -20.59 -10.33 15.41
CA GLN A 172 -20.00 -11.14 16.47
C GLN A 172 -19.21 -12.30 15.87
N PRO A 173 -17.86 -12.32 15.98
CA PRO A 173 -17.06 -13.36 15.37
C PRO A 173 -17.26 -14.73 16.03
N PRO A 174 -17.20 -15.85 15.28
CA PRO A 174 -17.04 -17.17 15.87
C PRO A 174 -15.65 -17.32 16.55
N PRO A 175 -15.48 -18.30 17.46
CA PRO A 175 -14.19 -18.54 18.11
C PRO A 175 -13.04 -18.76 17.12
N GLY A 176 -11.92 -18.05 17.31
CA GLY A 176 -10.75 -18.09 16.42
C GLY A 176 -10.82 -17.14 15.21
N TYR A 177 -11.87 -16.33 15.10
CA TYR A 177 -12.07 -15.36 14.03
C TYR A 177 -12.22 -13.95 14.59
N VAL A 178 -12.09 -12.96 13.72
CA VAL A 178 -12.25 -11.54 14.02
C VAL A 178 -13.09 -10.87 12.92
N CYS A 179 -13.84 -9.83 13.27
CA CYS A 179 -14.59 -9.05 12.28
C CYS A 179 -13.93 -7.67 12.14
N MET A 180 -13.93 -7.14 10.91
CA MET A 180 -13.04 -6.03 10.51
C MET A 180 -13.73 -4.65 10.48
N GLY A 181 -15.04 -4.60 10.72
CA GLY A 181 -15.80 -3.35 10.66
C GLY A 181 -17.25 -3.50 11.09
N LEU A 182 -17.93 -2.36 11.23
CA LEU A 182 -19.36 -2.31 11.49
C LEU A 182 -20.16 -2.40 10.19
N VAL A 183 -21.44 -2.76 10.31
CA VAL A 183 -22.39 -2.85 9.19
C VAL A 183 -23.66 -2.08 9.48
N CYS A 184 -24.26 -1.54 8.43
CA CYS A 184 -25.44 -0.71 8.48
C CYS A 184 -26.69 -1.45 7.99
N SER A 185 -27.84 -0.99 8.44
CA SER A 185 -29.16 -1.46 8.01
C SER A 185 -30.06 -0.25 7.78
N ASN A 186 -30.84 -0.25 6.71
CA ASN A 186 -31.85 0.77 6.40
C ASN A 186 -33.17 0.53 7.17
N SER A 187 -33.09 -0.25 8.25
CA SER A 187 -34.16 -0.56 9.18
C SER A 187 -33.59 -0.64 10.60
N LEU A 188 -34.43 -0.83 11.61
CA LEU A 188 -33.98 -1.08 12.99
C LEU A 188 -33.71 -2.57 13.27
N ARG A 189 -33.60 -3.39 12.21
CA ARG A 189 -33.29 -4.82 12.30
C ARG A 189 -31.86 -5.10 11.87
N ALA A 190 -31.25 -6.08 12.53
CA ALA A 190 -29.93 -6.57 12.16
C ALA A 190 -29.91 -7.02 10.69
N PRO A 191 -28.79 -6.81 9.97
CA PRO A 191 -28.63 -7.30 8.61
C PRO A 191 -28.50 -8.83 8.59
N ASP A 192 -28.54 -9.41 7.39
CA ASP A 192 -28.34 -10.84 7.21
C ASP A 192 -26.94 -11.28 7.63
N ILE A 193 -26.83 -12.49 8.18
CA ILE A 193 -25.56 -13.03 8.68
C ILE A 193 -24.52 -13.23 7.57
N GLY A 194 -24.95 -13.37 6.32
CA GLY A 194 -24.11 -13.44 5.13
C GLY A 194 -23.60 -12.08 4.65
N THR A 195 -24.04 -10.96 5.23
CA THR A 195 -23.67 -9.60 4.77
C THR A 195 -22.16 -9.36 4.81
N VAL A 196 -21.48 -9.90 5.81
CA VAL A 196 -20.02 -9.81 5.98
C VAL A 196 -19.44 -11.17 6.34
N LYS A 197 -18.13 -11.33 6.18
CA LYS A 197 -17.39 -12.45 6.74
C LYS A 197 -16.41 -11.97 7.81
N CYS A 198 -16.23 -12.78 8.83
CA CYS A 198 -15.17 -12.65 9.81
C CYS A 198 -13.98 -13.51 9.36
N ILE A 199 -12.77 -13.02 9.60
CA ILE A 199 -11.51 -13.58 9.11
C ILE A 199 -10.85 -14.38 10.23
N ARG A 200 -10.21 -15.51 9.91
CA ARG A 200 -9.42 -16.27 10.88
C ARG A 200 -8.33 -15.38 11.49
N ALA A 201 -8.17 -15.42 12.81
CA ALA A 201 -7.32 -14.47 13.53
C ALA A 201 -5.85 -14.48 13.10
N ASP A 202 -5.34 -15.63 12.61
CA ASP A 202 -3.98 -15.76 12.10
C ASP A 202 -3.78 -15.21 10.69
N LEU A 203 -4.76 -14.54 10.07
CA LEU A 203 -4.64 -13.92 8.74
C LEU A 203 -4.63 -12.39 8.82
N VAL A 204 -4.74 -11.85 10.03
CA VAL A 204 -4.73 -10.42 10.32
C VAL A 204 -3.60 -10.10 11.29
N THR A 205 -3.43 -8.81 11.57
CA THR A 205 -2.59 -8.31 12.67
C THR A 205 -3.39 -7.35 13.53
N GLU A 206 -3.07 -7.24 14.81
CA GLU A 206 -3.67 -6.23 15.68
C GLU A 206 -3.31 -4.82 15.19
N ALA A 207 -4.31 -3.96 15.14
CA ALA A 207 -4.20 -2.59 14.67
C ALA A 207 -4.48 -1.61 15.81
N ARG A 208 -4.39 -0.32 15.49
CA ARG A 208 -4.64 0.76 16.44
C ARG A 208 -5.78 1.63 15.96
N ILE A 209 -6.48 2.18 16.94
CA ILE A 209 -7.46 3.22 16.71
C ILE A 209 -6.71 4.52 16.45
N ASN A 210 -7.13 5.24 15.42
CA ASN A 210 -6.44 6.44 14.96
C ASN A 210 -7.25 7.70 15.24
N GLN A 211 -7.95 8.23 14.24
CA GLN A 211 -8.69 9.49 14.31
C GLN A 211 -10.20 9.24 14.29
N GLU A 212 -10.93 10.08 15.01
CA GLU A 212 -12.39 10.15 14.88
C GLU A 212 -12.73 10.53 13.43
N VAL A 213 -13.61 9.75 12.82
CA VAL A 213 -14.14 10.00 11.48
C VAL A 213 -15.42 10.82 11.58
N TRP A 214 -16.30 10.46 12.50
CA TRP A 214 -17.58 11.15 12.70
C TRP A 214 -18.16 10.84 14.09
N ASN A 215 -19.03 11.71 14.59
CA ASN A 215 -19.85 11.45 15.78
C ASN A 215 -21.26 12.02 15.61
N ASP A 216 -22.20 11.53 16.39
CA ASP A 216 -23.61 11.85 16.25
C ASP A 216 -24.08 13.10 17.03
N ARG A 217 -23.15 13.96 17.47
CA ARG A 217 -23.53 15.21 18.16
C ARG A 217 -24.43 16.07 17.26
N GLY A 218 -25.41 16.71 17.90
CA GLY A 218 -26.40 17.55 17.23
C GLY A 218 -27.44 16.77 16.40
N THR A 219 -27.32 15.45 16.23
CA THR A 219 -28.31 14.67 15.44
C THR A 219 -29.62 14.47 16.19
N HIS A 220 -29.57 14.61 17.53
CA HIS A 220 -30.62 14.27 18.47
C HIS A 220 -31.05 12.80 18.41
N ALA A 221 -30.12 11.90 18.09
CA ALA A 221 -30.31 10.47 18.28
C ALA A 221 -30.53 10.14 19.77
N GLY A 222 -31.21 9.03 20.04
CA GLY A 222 -31.55 8.61 21.41
C GLY A 222 -30.35 8.06 22.21
N THR A 223 -29.23 7.78 21.55
CA THR A 223 -27.96 7.35 22.13
C THR A 223 -26.83 8.18 21.57
N ASN A 224 -25.62 8.04 22.13
CA ASN A 224 -24.42 8.64 21.56
C ASN A 224 -23.69 7.63 20.67
N PHE A 225 -22.93 8.13 19.71
CA PHE A 225 -22.07 7.34 18.85
C PHE A 225 -20.89 8.14 18.32
N SER A 226 -19.74 7.48 18.23
CA SER A 226 -18.61 7.98 17.45
C SER A 226 -17.97 6.84 16.64
N ALA A 227 -17.50 7.18 15.44
CA ALA A 227 -16.84 6.30 14.49
C ALA A 227 -15.36 6.68 14.36
N TRP A 228 -14.48 5.68 14.30
CA TRP A 228 -13.03 5.87 14.32
C TRP A 228 -12.34 5.07 13.24
N SER A 229 -11.28 5.67 12.69
CA SER A 229 -10.42 5.06 11.69
C SER A 229 -9.42 4.11 12.33
N ILE A 230 -8.96 3.13 11.55
CA ILE A 230 -8.01 2.10 11.98
C ILE A 230 -6.68 2.34 11.27
N SER A 231 -5.57 2.30 12.02
CA SER A 231 -4.20 2.37 11.50
C SER A 231 -3.43 1.07 11.76
N PRO A 232 -2.79 0.47 10.75
CA PRO A 232 -1.97 -0.73 10.93
C PRO A 232 -0.70 -0.43 11.74
N PRO A 233 -0.16 -1.40 12.48
CA PRO A 233 1.13 -1.25 13.17
C PRO A 233 2.28 -1.24 12.16
N SER A 234 3.49 -0.88 12.59
CA SER A 234 4.70 -0.99 11.74
C SER A 234 5.04 -2.46 11.47
N PRO A 235 5.38 -2.86 10.23
CA PRO A 235 5.60 -4.26 9.88
C PRO A 235 7.07 -4.67 10.03
N MET A 236 7.36 -5.96 9.94
CA MET A 236 8.72 -6.44 9.69
C MET A 236 9.13 -6.22 8.21
N PRO A 237 10.44 -6.29 7.85
CA PRO A 237 10.86 -6.26 6.45
C PRO A 237 10.12 -7.29 5.60
N ALA A 238 9.70 -6.88 4.40
CA ALA A 238 8.92 -7.67 3.43
C ALA A 238 7.48 -8.02 3.86
N GLU A 239 7.01 -7.57 5.02
CA GLU A 239 5.60 -7.62 5.40
C GLU A 239 4.88 -6.31 5.04
N VAL A 240 3.58 -6.44 4.79
CA VAL A 240 2.68 -5.33 4.47
C VAL A 240 1.43 -5.45 5.30
N PHE A 241 1.11 -4.41 6.07
CA PHE A 241 -0.13 -4.30 6.83
C PHE A 241 -0.94 -3.10 6.35
N PHE A 242 -2.23 -3.30 6.08
CA PHE A 242 -3.11 -2.24 5.58
C PHE A 242 -4.52 -2.33 6.15
N SER A 243 -5.17 -1.17 6.30
CA SER A 243 -6.53 -1.07 6.82
C SER A 243 -7.58 -1.41 5.75
N THR A 244 -8.74 -1.84 6.20
CA THR A 244 -9.86 -2.26 5.35
C THR A 244 -10.72 -1.10 4.84
N GLY A 245 -10.40 0.15 5.21
CA GLY A 245 -11.22 1.33 4.89
C GLY A 245 -12.57 1.38 5.62
N THR A 246 -12.82 0.42 6.51
CA THR A 246 -13.95 0.35 7.44
C THR A 246 -13.69 1.20 8.69
N PHE A 247 -14.69 1.26 9.57
CA PHE A 247 -14.61 1.98 10.83
C PHE A 247 -14.99 1.06 12.01
N ILE A 248 -14.49 1.42 13.19
CA ILE A 248 -15.08 0.98 14.45
C ILE A 248 -15.98 2.08 15.01
N GLY A 249 -16.85 1.74 15.94
CA GLY A 249 -17.61 2.74 16.67
C GLY A 249 -18.11 2.23 18.01
N HIS A 250 -18.52 3.16 18.86
CA HIS A 250 -18.93 2.91 20.24
C HIS A 250 -19.86 4.02 20.74
N ASP A 251 -20.49 3.78 21.89
CA ASP A 251 -21.62 4.51 22.44
C ASP A 251 -21.25 5.77 23.26
N HIS A 252 -20.07 6.33 23.02
CA HIS A 252 -19.56 7.53 23.67
C HIS A 252 -18.70 8.36 22.72
N TYR A 253 -18.39 9.60 23.08
CA TYR A 253 -17.62 10.53 22.24
C TYR A 253 -16.10 10.50 22.47
N GLN A 254 -15.65 9.91 23.58
CA GLN A 254 -14.20 9.77 23.81
C GLN A 254 -13.62 8.69 22.92
N ALA A 255 -12.31 8.77 22.64
CA ALA A 255 -11.61 7.69 21.95
C ALA A 255 -11.82 6.35 22.68
N PRO A 256 -12.02 5.24 21.95
CA PRO A 256 -12.15 3.94 22.57
C PRO A 256 -10.84 3.54 23.25
N SER A 257 -10.94 2.69 24.27
CA SER A 257 -9.76 2.19 24.99
C SER A 257 -8.77 1.54 24.02
N PRO A 258 -7.44 1.68 24.20
CA PRO A 258 -6.42 1.00 23.39
C PRO A 258 -6.56 -0.53 23.39
N VAL A 259 -7.28 -1.10 24.37
CA VAL A 259 -7.54 -2.54 24.49
C VAL A 259 -8.70 -3.00 23.58
N THR A 260 -9.41 -2.08 22.94
CA THR A 260 -10.48 -2.41 22.00
C THR A 260 -9.88 -3.17 20.82
N PRO A 261 -10.28 -4.43 20.57
CA PRO A 261 -9.68 -5.24 19.52
C PRO A 261 -10.00 -4.62 18.15
N THR A 262 -8.93 -4.23 17.43
CA THR A 262 -9.00 -3.73 16.06
C THR A 262 -7.93 -4.43 15.24
N TYR A 263 -8.17 -4.60 13.93
CA TYR A 263 -7.33 -5.45 13.10
C TYR A 263 -7.06 -4.84 11.72
N ALA A 264 -5.94 -5.22 11.13
CA ALA A 264 -5.54 -4.87 9.76
C ALA A 264 -5.24 -6.14 8.96
N LEU A 265 -5.41 -6.08 7.64
CA LEU A 265 -5.06 -7.17 6.73
C LEU A 265 -3.54 -7.26 6.59
N ARG A 266 -3.06 -8.47 6.33
CA ARG A 266 -1.63 -8.72 6.10
C ARG A 266 -1.35 -9.34 4.74
N THR A 267 -0.24 -8.94 4.14
CA THR A 267 0.35 -9.57 2.97
C THR A 267 1.88 -9.47 3.00
N HIS A 268 2.55 -9.96 1.96
CA HIS A 268 4.00 -9.94 1.81
C HIS A 268 4.39 -9.30 0.47
N LEU A 269 5.59 -8.73 0.44
CA LEU A 269 6.20 -8.27 -0.80
C LEU A 269 6.92 -9.42 -1.50
N SER A 270 6.85 -9.42 -2.83
CA SER A 270 7.64 -10.32 -3.67
C SER A 270 8.91 -9.59 -4.10
N ILE A 271 10.06 -10.14 -3.74
CA ILE A 271 11.37 -9.67 -4.19
C ILE A 271 11.84 -10.63 -5.27
N GLU A 272 12.01 -10.12 -6.48
CA GLU A 272 12.59 -10.87 -7.58
C GLU A 272 14.13 -10.81 -7.46
N PRO A 273 14.83 -11.95 -7.61
CA PRO A 273 16.27 -11.95 -7.66
C PRO A 273 16.77 -11.19 -8.90
N PRO A 274 17.99 -10.64 -8.86
CA PRO A 274 18.53 -9.92 -10.01
C PRO A 274 18.75 -10.87 -11.19
N THR A 275 18.46 -10.41 -12.41
CA THR A 275 18.65 -11.20 -13.64
C THR A 275 20.12 -11.58 -13.86
N GLU A 276 21.05 -10.73 -13.42
CA GLU A 276 22.48 -10.99 -13.37
C GLU A 276 23.00 -10.71 -11.95
N PRO A 277 23.79 -11.62 -11.34
CA PRO A 277 24.33 -11.41 -10.01
C PRO A 277 25.30 -10.22 -9.99
N SER A 278 25.18 -9.37 -8.96
CA SER A 278 26.21 -8.36 -8.69
C SER A 278 27.51 -9.07 -8.37
N HIS A 279 28.56 -8.81 -9.14
CA HIS A 279 29.90 -9.19 -8.72
C HIS A 279 30.52 -7.98 -8.05
N ALA A 280 30.71 -8.06 -6.73
CA ALA A 280 31.48 -7.06 -6.02
C ALA A 280 32.89 -7.00 -6.65
N PRO A 281 33.43 -5.81 -6.97
CA PRO A 281 34.70 -5.70 -7.69
C PRO A 281 35.84 -6.45 -6.98
N VAL A 282 36.70 -7.12 -7.73
CA VAL A 282 37.85 -7.82 -7.16
C VAL A 282 39.14 -7.25 -7.73
N LEU A 283 40.08 -6.95 -6.84
CA LEU A 283 41.41 -6.48 -7.22
C LEU A 283 42.28 -7.68 -7.61
N HIS A 284 42.59 -7.81 -8.89
CA HIS A 284 43.33 -8.96 -9.43
C HIS A 284 44.84 -8.71 -9.58
N ASN A 285 45.30 -7.46 -9.44
CA ASN A 285 46.70 -7.07 -9.58
C ASN A 285 46.97 -5.75 -8.81
N TYR A 286 48.22 -5.27 -8.83
CA TYR A 286 48.62 -4.03 -8.15
C TYR A 286 48.26 -2.73 -8.91
N ALA A 287 47.69 -2.83 -10.11
CA ALA A 287 47.35 -1.66 -10.90
C ALA A 287 46.13 -0.96 -10.29
N HIS A 288 46.09 0.36 -10.40
CA HIS A 288 44.90 1.13 -10.09
C HIS A 288 43.74 0.58 -10.94
N PRO A 289 42.62 0.15 -10.33
CA PRO A 289 41.44 -0.19 -11.10
C PRO A 289 41.13 0.96 -12.05
N THR A 290 41.17 0.71 -13.35
CA THR A 290 40.55 1.60 -14.32
C THR A 290 39.10 1.79 -13.85
N ALA A 291 38.51 2.98 -14.05
CA ALA A 291 37.09 3.20 -13.79
C ALA A 291 36.23 2.32 -14.73
N LEU A 292 36.28 1.01 -14.53
CA LEU A 292 35.60 0.02 -15.33
C LEU A 292 34.19 -0.07 -14.80
N THR A 293 33.25 0.16 -15.72
CA THR A 293 31.95 -0.50 -15.80
C THR A 293 31.40 -0.87 -14.44
N SER A 294 30.56 0.01 -13.91
CA SER A 294 29.69 -0.25 -12.78
C SER A 294 29.10 -1.66 -12.88
N ASP A 295 29.67 -2.61 -12.13
CA ASP A 295 29.10 -3.93 -11.92
C ASP A 295 27.79 -3.71 -11.16
N THR A 296 26.73 -3.50 -11.94
CA THR A 296 25.41 -3.15 -11.43
C THR A 296 24.57 -4.39 -11.28
N ALA A 297 24.01 -4.61 -10.10
CA ALA A 297 22.84 -5.48 -9.98
C ALA A 297 21.61 -4.63 -9.76
N THR A 298 20.54 -4.99 -10.47
CA THR A 298 19.22 -4.41 -10.26
C THR A 298 18.32 -5.47 -9.66
N TYR A 299 17.82 -5.19 -8.46
CA TYR A 299 16.81 -5.99 -7.78
C TYR A 299 15.45 -5.37 -8.04
N THR A 300 14.44 -6.19 -8.26
CA THR A 300 13.07 -5.71 -8.48
C THR A 300 12.19 -6.17 -7.33
N THR A 301 11.61 -5.21 -6.61
CA THR A 301 10.56 -5.49 -5.62
C THR A 301 9.20 -5.14 -6.21
N LEU A 302 8.27 -6.08 -6.18
CA LEU A 302 6.90 -5.85 -6.62
C LEU A 302 6.07 -5.29 -5.46
N LEU A 303 5.50 -4.12 -5.67
CA LEU A 303 4.74 -3.37 -4.68
C LEU A 303 3.26 -3.35 -5.06
N PRO A 304 2.33 -3.84 -4.22
CA PRO A 304 0.91 -3.65 -4.46
C PRO A 304 0.54 -2.16 -4.54
N TRP A 305 -0.42 -1.80 -5.40
CA TRP A 305 -0.80 -0.41 -5.65
C TRP A 305 -1.11 0.40 -4.38
N PHE A 306 -1.75 -0.21 -3.38
CA PHE A 306 -2.15 0.47 -2.14
C PHE A 306 -0.96 0.77 -1.21
N VAL A 307 0.21 0.19 -1.47
CA VAL A 307 1.46 0.57 -0.79
C VAL A 307 1.96 1.92 -1.31
N ILE A 308 1.51 2.35 -2.50
CA ILE A 308 1.94 3.56 -3.19
C ILE A 308 0.82 4.62 -3.25
N SER A 309 1.21 5.88 -3.10
CA SER A 309 0.48 7.12 -3.37
C SER A 309 1.06 7.70 -4.64
N ASP A 310 0.43 7.42 -5.78
CA ASP A 310 0.83 8.04 -7.03
C ASP A 310 0.22 9.45 -7.10
N PRO A 311 1.02 10.53 -7.22
CA PRO A 311 0.49 11.88 -7.24
C PRO A 311 -0.33 12.19 -8.50
N ASP A 312 -0.12 11.44 -9.58
CA ASP A 312 -0.75 11.71 -10.87
C ASP A 312 -2.03 10.88 -11.09
N LEU A 313 -2.31 9.89 -10.24
CA LEU A 313 -3.43 8.96 -10.40
C LEU A 313 -4.33 8.96 -9.15
N THR A 314 -5.64 8.89 -9.36
CA THR A 314 -6.60 8.60 -8.27
C THR A 314 -6.48 7.14 -7.81
N GLN A 315 -7.01 6.79 -6.63
CA GLN A 315 -6.84 5.43 -6.08
C GLN A 315 -7.41 4.32 -6.98
N ASP A 316 -8.56 4.57 -7.60
CA ASP A 316 -9.19 3.67 -8.56
C ASP A 316 -8.39 3.57 -9.86
N GLN A 317 -7.83 4.68 -10.36
CA GLN A 317 -6.93 4.68 -11.51
C GLN A 317 -5.65 3.89 -11.20
N GLN A 318 -5.04 4.11 -10.03
CA GLN A 318 -3.91 3.29 -9.56
C GLN A 318 -4.27 1.81 -9.54
N PHE A 319 -5.42 1.45 -8.95
CA PHE A 319 -5.88 0.06 -8.87
C PHE A 319 -6.11 -0.58 -10.26
N LEU A 320 -6.73 0.15 -11.20
CA LEU A 320 -7.10 -0.40 -12.50
C LEU A 320 -5.95 -0.39 -13.52
N GLN A 321 -5.12 0.66 -13.51
CA GLN A 321 -4.08 0.87 -14.51
C GLN A 321 -2.71 0.35 -14.04
N SER A 322 -2.45 0.39 -12.73
CA SER A 322 -1.17 -0.03 -12.15
C SER A 322 -1.36 -0.79 -10.82
N PRO A 323 -2.07 -1.94 -10.84
CA PRO A 323 -2.33 -2.74 -9.62
C PRO A 323 -1.06 -3.20 -8.90
N GLN A 324 0.06 -3.24 -9.63
CA GLN A 324 1.38 -3.56 -9.12
C GLN A 324 2.41 -2.58 -9.69
N TYR A 325 3.20 -1.99 -8.79
CA TYR A 325 4.34 -1.14 -9.10
C TYR A 325 5.63 -1.95 -8.99
N LYS A 326 6.66 -1.53 -9.73
CA LYS A 326 8.00 -2.10 -9.65
C LYS A 326 8.95 -1.10 -9.01
N LEU A 327 9.58 -1.48 -7.91
CA LEU A 327 10.70 -0.77 -7.34
C LEU A 327 12.00 -1.43 -7.81
N GLU A 328 12.68 -0.78 -8.74
CA GLU A 328 14.02 -1.18 -9.20
C GLU A 328 15.06 -0.56 -8.26
N THR A 329 15.89 -1.40 -7.66
CA THR A 329 17.02 -0.99 -6.82
C THR A 329 18.31 -1.41 -7.51
N THR A 330 19.06 -0.45 -8.03
CA THR A 330 20.34 -0.68 -8.69
C THR A 330 21.48 -0.39 -7.72
N GLU A 331 22.31 -1.40 -7.45
CA GLU A 331 23.54 -1.30 -6.67
C GLU A 331 24.71 -0.93 -7.58
N THR A 332 25.52 0.06 -7.22
CA THR A 332 26.70 0.50 -7.98
C THR A 332 27.90 0.65 -7.05
N TYR A 333 29.06 0.11 -7.44
CA TYR A 333 30.30 0.26 -6.69
C TYR A 333 31.12 1.42 -7.23
N LYS A 334 31.28 2.49 -6.44
CA LYS A 334 32.08 3.66 -6.82
C LYS A 334 33.45 3.59 -6.16
N LEU A 335 34.52 3.51 -6.94
CA LEU A 335 35.88 3.50 -6.43
C LEU A 335 36.16 4.81 -5.69
N VAL A 336 36.45 4.72 -4.40
CA VAL A 336 36.81 5.87 -3.56
C VAL A 336 38.31 5.98 -3.42
N ARG A 337 39.01 4.84 -3.30
CA ARG A 337 40.46 4.82 -3.13
C ARG A 337 41.09 3.56 -3.67
N HIS A 338 42.28 3.74 -4.23
CA HIS A 338 43.25 2.69 -4.46
C HIS A 338 44.55 3.06 -3.75
N ALA A 339 45.23 2.08 -3.14
CA ALA A 339 46.54 2.24 -2.55
C ALA A 339 47.37 0.99 -2.81
N TYR A 340 48.67 1.18 -3.08
CA TYR A 340 49.63 0.10 -3.28
C TYR A 340 50.86 0.38 -2.42
N ASN A 341 51.15 -0.51 -1.48
CA ASN A 341 52.35 -0.51 -0.67
C ASN A 341 53.44 -1.33 -1.38
N ASN A 342 54.42 -0.66 -1.97
CA ASN A 342 55.56 -1.28 -2.63
C ASN A 342 56.78 -1.47 -1.72
N THR A 343 56.61 -1.33 -0.40
CA THR A 343 57.70 -1.42 0.58
C THR A 343 57.58 -2.69 1.44
N GLY A 344 58.69 -3.04 2.10
CA GLY A 344 58.75 -4.16 3.05
C GLY A 344 58.11 -3.89 4.41
N ASP A 345 57.70 -2.64 4.67
CA ASP A 345 57.12 -2.21 5.94
C ASP A 345 55.60 -2.04 5.83
N ILE A 346 54.92 -2.07 6.98
CA ILE A 346 53.48 -1.77 7.06
C ILE A 346 53.26 -0.26 6.83
N GLN A 347 52.34 0.08 5.94
CA GLN A 347 51.95 1.47 5.68
C GLN A 347 50.52 1.75 6.14
N ARG A 348 50.26 2.97 6.59
CA ARG A 348 48.92 3.42 7.01
C ARG A 348 48.45 4.56 6.12
N TYR A 349 47.25 4.42 5.58
CA TYR A 349 46.60 5.43 4.75
C TYR A 349 45.32 5.91 5.43
N SER A 350 45.06 7.20 5.41
CA SER A 350 43.74 7.77 5.69
C SER A 350 43.08 8.23 4.40
N LEU A 351 41.76 8.12 4.37
CA LEU A 351 40.92 8.56 3.27
C LEU A 351 39.72 9.28 3.83
N MET A 352 39.46 10.48 3.33
CA MET A 352 38.17 11.11 3.49
C MET A 352 37.26 10.71 2.33
N PHE A 353 36.04 10.31 2.64
CA PHE A 353 34.99 10.11 1.66
C PHE A 353 33.73 10.84 2.09
N GLN A 354 32.93 11.25 1.11
CA GLN A 354 31.63 11.84 1.35
C GLN A 354 30.58 10.74 1.19
N SER A 355 29.80 10.56 2.24
CA SER A 355 28.61 9.72 2.23
C SER A 355 27.40 10.61 2.39
N SER A 356 26.37 10.40 1.57
CA SER A 356 25.05 10.98 1.75
C SER A 356 24.14 9.91 2.34
N THR A 357 23.82 10.09 3.62
CA THR A 357 22.80 9.26 4.27
C THR A 357 21.69 10.16 4.77
N SER A 358 20.48 9.76 4.45
CA SER A 358 19.29 10.49 4.86
C SER A 358 18.60 9.76 5.98
N THR A 359 18.17 10.54 6.95
CA THR A 359 17.52 10.06 8.17
C THR A 359 16.09 10.55 8.19
N SER A 360 15.16 9.64 8.48
CA SER A 360 13.77 9.98 8.78
C SER A 360 13.68 10.28 10.28
N THR A 361 13.56 11.55 10.65
CA THR A 361 13.16 11.94 12.02
C THR A 361 11.91 12.78 11.93
N THR A 362 10.90 12.41 12.74
CA THR A 362 9.76 13.25 13.05
C THR A 362 10.22 14.39 13.95
N GLN A 363 10.49 15.57 13.40
CA GLN A 363 10.47 16.83 14.16
C GLN A 363 9.93 17.97 13.30
N THR A 364 9.15 18.81 13.97
CA THR A 364 8.61 20.08 13.52
C THR A 364 9.72 21.13 13.39
N GLU A 365 9.65 21.87 12.29
CA GLU A 365 10.24 23.17 12.00
C GLU A 365 11.71 23.33 11.52
N THR A 366 11.74 24.08 10.41
CA THR A 366 12.73 25.03 9.87
C THR A 366 14.00 24.53 9.20
N ASP A 367 14.07 24.91 7.91
CA ASP A 367 15.25 25.25 7.12
C ASP A 367 16.22 24.14 6.70
N ILE A 368 15.81 23.31 5.72
CA ILE A 368 16.76 22.84 4.70
C ILE A 368 16.22 23.01 3.28
N LYS A 369 17.00 23.71 2.45
CA LYS A 369 16.83 23.88 1.01
C LYS A 369 18.00 23.23 0.28
N THR A 370 18.09 21.90 0.30
CA THR A 370 18.92 21.16 -0.67
C THR A 370 18.01 20.34 -1.58
N ALA A 371 18.30 20.33 -2.88
CA ALA A 371 17.44 19.68 -3.88
C ALA A 371 17.29 18.16 -3.67
N GLU A 372 18.31 17.52 -3.09
CA GLU A 372 18.35 16.08 -2.82
C GLU A 372 17.44 15.68 -1.65
N ALA A 373 17.43 16.46 -0.56
CA ALA A 373 16.53 16.27 0.58
C ALA A 373 15.05 16.36 0.17
N LEU A 374 14.74 17.30 -0.73
CA LEU A 374 13.40 17.45 -1.30
C LEU A 374 13.03 16.25 -2.18
N ALA A 375 13.95 15.73 -2.99
CA ALA A 375 13.72 14.55 -3.82
C ALA A 375 13.47 13.28 -2.99
N GLU A 376 14.23 13.09 -1.91
CA GLU A 376 14.06 12.00 -0.95
C GLU A 376 12.75 12.05 -0.19
N ALA A 377 12.39 13.22 0.34
CA ALA A 377 11.11 13.43 1.00
C ALA A 377 9.93 13.17 0.05
N THR A 378 10.07 13.60 -1.21
CA THR A 378 9.08 13.36 -2.27
C THR A 378 8.98 11.86 -2.59
N PHE A 379 10.11 11.17 -2.77
CA PHE A 379 10.14 9.74 -3.06
C PHE A 379 9.58 8.90 -1.90
N ALA A 380 9.98 9.23 -0.67
CA ALA A 380 9.44 8.62 0.53
C ALA A 380 7.93 8.90 0.64
N GLY A 381 7.46 10.11 0.33
CA GLY A 381 6.05 10.50 0.36
C GLY A 381 5.13 9.67 -0.55
N TYR A 382 5.70 8.91 -1.52
CA TYR A 382 4.93 7.99 -2.34
C TYR A 382 4.54 6.71 -1.62
N PHE A 383 5.18 6.29 -0.53
CA PHE A 383 4.69 5.11 0.17
C PHE A 383 3.50 5.53 1.06
N LYS A 384 2.51 4.65 1.28
CA LYS A 384 1.23 5.01 1.91
C LYS A 384 0.93 4.22 3.19
N THR A 385 1.72 3.19 3.48
CA THR A 385 1.40 2.23 4.53
C THR A 385 2.62 1.75 5.29
N SER A 386 2.34 1.10 6.41
CA SER A 386 3.22 0.25 7.19
C SER A 386 3.82 -0.86 6.30
N VAL A 387 4.82 -0.50 5.50
CA VAL A 387 5.67 -1.39 4.68
C VAL A 387 7.14 -1.10 5.00
N LYS A 388 7.93 -2.16 5.10
CA LYS A 388 9.38 -2.06 5.19
C LYS A 388 10.04 -2.83 4.05
N VAL A 389 10.67 -2.11 3.11
CA VAL A 389 11.42 -2.70 2.00
C VAL A 389 12.90 -2.80 2.41
N GLY A 390 13.36 -4.03 2.64
CA GLY A 390 14.74 -4.32 3.03
C GLY A 390 15.15 -3.72 4.38
N SER A 391 16.44 -3.45 4.55
CA SER A 391 17.02 -2.88 5.78
C SER A 391 16.98 -1.35 5.82
N SER A 392 16.64 -0.67 4.72
CA SER A 392 16.81 0.79 4.58
C SER A 392 15.55 1.62 4.36
N ILE A 393 14.43 1.04 3.93
CA ILE A 393 13.21 1.82 3.65
C ILE A 393 12.12 1.35 4.61
N SER A 394 11.89 2.12 5.67
CA SER A 394 10.71 2.00 6.53
C SER A 394 9.88 3.26 6.39
N GLN A 395 8.59 3.13 6.12
CA GLN A 395 7.68 4.24 6.23
C GLN A 395 6.90 4.23 7.55
N SER A 396 6.72 5.41 8.11
CA SER A 396 5.70 5.76 9.09
C SER A 396 5.02 7.05 8.60
N ASN A 397 3.71 7.15 8.81
CA ASN A 397 2.77 8.20 8.36
C ASN A 397 3.06 9.65 8.79
N ALA A 398 4.30 10.11 8.73
CA ALA A 398 4.65 11.51 8.87
C ALA A 398 5.18 12.01 7.53
N ILE A 399 4.62 13.11 7.03
CA ILE A 399 5.26 13.91 5.98
C ILE A 399 6.63 14.31 6.54
N THR A 400 7.69 13.61 6.12
CA THR A 400 9.06 13.84 6.56
C THR A 400 9.71 14.84 5.64
N GLN A 401 10.01 16.04 6.15
CA GLN A 401 11.15 16.80 5.62
C GLN A 401 12.41 16.04 6.01
N GLY A 402 12.97 15.27 5.07
CA GLY A 402 14.22 14.57 5.27
C GLY A 402 15.38 15.56 5.32
N TRP A 403 16.35 15.32 6.21
CA TRP A 403 17.62 16.03 6.18
C TRP A 403 18.64 15.10 5.52
N THR A 404 19.20 15.51 4.38
CA THR A 404 20.37 14.84 3.81
C THR A 404 21.58 15.28 4.63
N THR A 405 22.17 14.37 5.40
CA THR A 405 23.42 14.66 6.10
C THR A 405 24.56 14.17 5.23
N THR A 406 25.24 15.09 4.55
CA THR A 406 26.52 14.79 3.93
C THR A 406 27.57 14.72 5.02
N LYS A 407 27.94 13.51 5.41
CA LYS A 407 29.00 13.30 6.39
C LYS A 407 30.30 13.03 5.65
N SER A 408 31.31 13.85 5.92
CA SER A 408 32.67 13.47 5.56
C SER A 408 33.18 12.51 6.62
N SER A 409 33.52 11.30 6.21
CA SER A 409 34.04 10.27 7.10
C SER A 409 35.48 9.97 6.72
N THR A 410 36.35 9.87 7.71
CA THR A 410 37.73 9.42 7.49
C THR A 410 37.83 7.94 7.84
N VAL A 411 38.27 7.15 6.87
CA VAL A 411 38.56 5.74 7.05
C VAL A 411 40.07 5.53 7.00
N TRP A 412 40.55 4.73 7.94
CA TRP A 412 41.96 4.37 8.04
C TRP A 412 42.16 2.94 7.53
N CYS A 413 43.09 2.77 6.60
CA CYS A 413 43.53 1.48 6.09
C CYS A 413 44.96 1.23 6.53
N THR A 414 45.22 0.06 7.11
CA THR A 414 46.58 -0.42 7.38
C THR A 414 46.89 -1.48 6.33
N LEU A 415 47.91 -1.25 5.50
CA LEU A 415 48.26 -2.09 4.37
C LEU A 415 49.60 -2.79 4.66
N GLY A 416 49.59 -4.11 4.63
CA GLY A 416 50.80 -4.92 4.79
C GLY A 416 51.82 -4.66 3.68
N ALA A 417 53.04 -5.14 3.88
CA ALA A 417 54.11 -5.09 2.90
C ALA A 417 53.67 -5.71 1.55
N TYR A 418 54.01 -5.06 0.44
CA TYR A 418 53.73 -5.55 -0.92
C TYR A 418 52.25 -5.89 -1.19
N LYS A 419 51.30 -5.15 -0.58
CA LYS A 419 49.87 -5.29 -0.84
C LYS A 419 49.28 -4.06 -1.54
N ALA A 420 48.23 -4.28 -2.32
CA ALA A 420 47.33 -3.26 -2.84
C ALA A 420 45.92 -3.44 -2.29
N VAL A 421 45.18 -2.33 -2.19
CA VAL A 421 43.80 -2.29 -1.72
C VAL A 421 42.98 -1.36 -2.61
N ALA A 422 41.75 -1.74 -2.89
CA ALA A 422 40.74 -0.87 -3.47
C ALA A 422 39.52 -0.81 -2.55
N VAL A 423 39.01 0.39 -2.34
CA VAL A 423 37.88 0.70 -1.46
C VAL A 423 36.78 1.32 -2.30
N TYR A 424 35.60 0.71 -2.24
CA TYR A 424 34.41 1.11 -2.98
C TYR A 424 33.32 1.55 -2.02
N LEU A 425 32.60 2.62 -2.38
CA LEU A 425 31.36 3.01 -1.74
C LEU A 425 30.21 2.43 -2.55
N ILE A 426 29.36 1.64 -1.89
CA ILE A 426 28.16 1.08 -2.52
C ILE A 426 27.09 2.17 -2.55
N SER A 427 26.61 2.46 -3.75
CA SER A 427 25.63 3.49 -4.06
C SER A 427 24.37 2.81 -4.60
N TYR A 428 23.22 3.11 -4.00
CA TYR A 428 21.92 2.50 -4.33
C TYR A 428 21.06 3.51 -5.08
N THR A 429 20.58 3.15 -6.26
CA THR A 429 19.64 3.96 -7.04
C THR A 429 18.28 3.28 -7.09
N TYR A 430 17.23 3.99 -6.68
CA TYR A 430 15.86 3.53 -6.63
C TYR A 430 15.04 4.18 -7.73
N ARG A 431 14.28 3.38 -8.48
CA ARG A 431 13.31 3.84 -9.48
C ARG A 431 11.97 3.17 -9.24
N LEU A 432 10.91 3.96 -9.17
CA LEU A 432 9.55 3.47 -8.99
C LEU A 432 8.83 3.52 -10.33
N LEU A 433 8.34 2.38 -10.80
CA LEU A 433 7.71 2.23 -12.11
C LEU A 433 6.27 1.76 -11.95
N ARG A 434 5.36 2.36 -12.73
CA ARG A 434 3.99 1.87 -12.95
C ARG A 434 4.00 0.58 -13.77
N ALA A 435 2.85 -0.07 -13.89
CA ALA A 435 2.67 -1.27 -14.71
C ALA A 435 2.99 -1.04 -16.21
N ASP A 436 2.75 0.17 -16.71
CA ASP A 436 3.09 0.61 -18.08
C ASP A 436 4.58 0.99 -18.25
N LYS A 437 5.39 0.80 -17.21
CA LYS A 437 6.83 1.13 -17.12
C LYS A 437 7.14 2.62 -17.09
N GLN A 438 6.15 3.50 -16.95
CA GLN A 438 6.42 4.92 -16.70
C GLN A 438 6.95 5.11 -15.28
N GLU A 439 7.91 6.01 -15.14
CA GLU A 439 8.51 6.33 -13.85
C GLU A 439 7.60 7.27 -13.04
N VAL A 440 7.41 6.94 -11.77
CA VAL A 440 6.67 7.76 -10.80
C VAL A 440 7.67 8.70 -10.13
N GLY A 441 7.51 10.00 -10.36
CA GLY A 441 8.38 11.00 -9.78
C GLY A 441 9.82 10.94 -10.32
N LYS A 442 10.79 11.20 -9.44
CA LYS A 442 12.22 11.18 -9.77
C LYS A 442 12.93 10.04 -9.04
N SER A 443 13.86 9.38 -9.73
CA SER A 443 14.78 8.43 -9.12
C SER A 443 15.54 9.00 -7.92
N LEU A 444 15.83 8.12 -6.95
CA LEU A 444 16.53 8.44 -5.71
C LEU A 444 17.87 7.72 -5.67
N THR A 445 18.98 8.41 -5.38
CA THR A 445 20.29 7.78 -5.14
C THR A 445 20.74 7.97 -3.69
N ARG A 446 21.17 6.90 -3.02
CA ARG A 446 21.65 6.89 -1.63
C ARG A 446 23.05 6.28 -1.50
N GLN A 447 23.90 6.88 -0.67
CA GLN A 447 25.28 6.45 -0.44
C GLN A 447 25.59 6.33 1.06
N PRO A 448 25.17 5.23 1.71
CA PRO A 448 25.27 5.10 3.15
C PRO A 448 26.72 5.09 3.62
N ASN A 449 27.00 5.78 4.72
CA ASN A 449 28.35 5.87 5.29
C ASN A 449 28.97 4.52 5.66
N ASN A 450 28.15 3.54 6.01
CA ASN A 450 28.54 2.20 6.44
C ASN A 450 28.56 1.17 5.30
N SER A 451 28.33 1.59 4.06
CA SER A 451 28.28 0.72 2.88
C SER A 451 29.60 0.75 2.11
N LEU A 452 30.72 0.50 2.80
CA LEU A 452 32.04 0.37 2.17
C LEU A 452 32.35 -1.10 1.88
N TYR A 453 32.89 -1.35 0.70
CA TYR A 453 33.38 -2.64 0.27
C TYR A 453 34.88 -2.57 -0.03
N TRP A 454 35.62 -3.59 0.39
CA TRP A 454 37.07 -3.64 0.34
C TRP A 454 37.52 -4.87 -0.43
N THR A 455 38.52 -4.69 -1.29
CA THR A 455 39.23 -5.80 -1.94
C THR A 455 40.73 -5.54 -1.87
N GLU A 456 41.51 -6.60 -1.72
CA GLU A 456 42.98 -6.54 -1.62
C GLU A 456 43.68 -7.50 -2.58
N TYR A 457 44.91 -7.16 -2.95
CA TYR A 457 45.80 -7.99 -3.75
C TYR A 457 47.23 -7.98 -3.19
N PRO A 458 47.92 -9.13 -3.07
CA PRO A 458 47.39 -10.47 -3.20
C PRO A 458 46.28 -10.72 -2.17
N PRO A 459 45.26 -11.53 -2.50
CA PRO A 459 44.18 -11.81 -1.57
C PRO A 459 44.74 -12.47 -0.31
N ALA A 460 44.15 -12.16 0.85
CA ALA A 460 44.48 -12.84 2.09
C ALA A 460 44.45 -14.36 1.87
N PRO A 461 45.38 -15.13 2.48
CA PRO A 461 45.24 -16.58 2.51
C PRO A 461 43.86 -16.89 3.05
N LYS A 462 43.02 -17.58 2.27
CA LYS A 462 41.71 -18.04 2.77
C LYS A 462 42.00 -18.78 4.07
N SER A 463 41.40 -18.35 5.17
CA SER A 463 41.38 -19.15 6.39
C SER A 463 40.85 -20.51 5.99
N VAL A 464 41.73 -21.52 6.00
CA VAL A 464 41.33 -22.90 5.82
C VAL A 464 40.48 -23.20 7.05
N THR A 465 39.15 -23.10 6.91
CA THR A 465 38.26 -23.81 7.81
C THR A 465 38.58 -25.28 7.59
N ILE A 466 39.39 -25.84 8.47
CA ILE A 466 39.49 -27.28 8.63
C ILE A 466 38.07 -27.69 9.00
N SER A 467 37.32 -28.13 7.99
CA SER A 467 36.17 -28.97 8.23
C SER A 467 36.78 -30.22 8.82
N THR A 468 36.71 -30.36 10.14
CA THR A 468 36.95 -31.64 10.79
C THR A 468 35.97 -32.60 10.13
N THR A 469 36.50 -33.41 9.22
CA THR A 469 35.81 -34.54 8.65
C THR A 469 35.23 -35.31 9.82
N ALA A 470 33.90 -35.35 9.90
CA ALA A 470 33.24 -36.23 10.84
C ALA A 470 33.75 -37.64 10.53
N GLU A 471 34.46 -38.20 11.50
CA GLU A 471 34.85 -39.59 11.52
C GLU A 471 33.59 -40.45 11.36
N PRO A 472 33.61 -41.49 10.52
CA PRO A 472 32.43 -42.34 10.33
C PRO A 472 32.09 -43.01 11.66
N GLN A 473 30.89 -42.72 12.18
CA GLN A 473 30.34 -43.45 13.32
C GLN A 473 30.17 -44.92 12.95
N ASP A 474 30.94 -45.77 13.62
CA ASP A 474 30.71 -47.20 13.72
C ASP A 474 29.46 -47.43 14.60
N PRO A 475 28.48 -48.27 14.19
CA PRO A 475 27.22 -48.40 14.90
C PRO A 475 27.34 -49.49 15.97
N ALA A 476 27.58 -49.11 17.22
CA ALA A 476 27.48 -50.07 18.32
C ALA A 476 27.24 -49.42 19.70
N PHE A 477 26.16 -49.89 20.35
CA PHE A 477 25.90 -49.93 21.81
C PHE A 477 25.42 -48.67 22.58
N LEU A 478 24.08 -48.62 22.76
CA LEU A 478 23.34 -48.77 24.04
C LEU A 478 24.10 -48.56 25.37
N LEU A 479 23.63 -47.61 26.22
CA LEU A 479 23.10 -47.79 27.61
C LEU A 479 23.31 -46.55 28.51
N HIS A 480 22.24 -46.19 29.26
CA HIS A 480 22.18 -45.45 30.55
C HIS A 480 22.77 -44.02 30.60
N GLU A 481 22.11 -42.98 31.10
CA GLU A 481 21.04 -42.78 32.11
C GLU A 481 20.17 -41.57 31.73
#